data_AF-A0A661G1N9-F1
#
_entry.id   AF-A0A661G1N9-F1
#
_cell.length_a   1.000
_cell.length_b   1.000
_cell.length_c   1.000
_cell.angle_alpha   90.00
_cell.angle_beta   90.00
_cell.angle_gamma   90.00
#
_symmetry.space_group_name_H-M   'P 1'
#
loop_
_entity.id
_entity.type
_entity.pdbx_description
1 polymer ?
#
loop_
_entity_poly.entity_id
_entity_poly.type
_entity_poly.pdbx_seq_one_letter_code
_entity_poly.pdbx_strand_id
1 'polypeptide(L)'
;MVNHNVIRMIFALAIGVFLALFSYQRFTEQEPGLERSMEEAAVMAGREILREFVAVEDEIEIIDPLAPSRVIGKVYIYPADSGWELSGFYRRNRGDRNDRWHPYLMSLDAGLMLISLSVKDTDAQLIATAAGDPRFSVDP
;
A
#
# COMPACT_ATOMS: atom_id res chain seq x y z
N MET A 1 1.66 62.02 -10.82
CA MET A 1 0.52 61.07 -10.79
C MET A 1 0.91 59.84 -11.59
N VAL A 2 0.96 58.68 -10.97
CA VAL A 2 1.23 57.43 -11.71
C VAL A 2 -0.03 57.03 -12.47
N ASN A 3 0.12 56.69 -13.75
CA ASN A 3 -1.01 56.35 -14.61
C ASN A 3 -1.61 55.00 -14.19
N HIS A 4 -2.88 55.02 -13.73
CA HIS A 4 -3.57 53.86 -13.18
C HIS A 4 -3.69 52.70 -14.19
N ASN A 5 -3.74 53.00 -15.49
CA ASN A 5 -3.77 52.00 -16.55
C ASN A 5 -2.46 51.20 -16.63
N VAL A 6 -1.32 51.86 -16.39
CA VAL A 6 0.01 51.22 -16.40
C VAL A 6 0.16 50.32 -15.17
N ILE A 7 -0.29 50.77 -14.00
CA ILE A 7 -0.27 49.98 -12.76
C ILE A 7 -1.09 48.69 -12.93
N ARG A 8 -2.30 48.80 -13.49
CA ARG A 8 -3.18 47.64 -13.71
C ARG A 8 -2.56 46.60 -14.64
N MET A 9 -1.85 47.04 -15.69
CA MET A 9 -1.19 46.13 -16.63
C MET A 9 -0.01 45.40 -15.97
N ILE A 10 0.81 46.13 -15.19
CA ILE A 10 1.92 45.54 -14.43
C ILE A 10 1.40 44.52 -13.41
N PHE A 11 0.32 44.85 -12.71
CA PHE A 11 -0.29 43.96 -11.72
C PHE A 11 -0.84 42.68 -12.36
N ALA A 12 -1.52 42.79 -13.50
CA ALA A 12 -2.02 41.64 -14.25
C ALA A 12 -0.88 40.73 -14.73
N LEU A 13 0.22 41.31 -15.23
CA LEU A 13 1.42 40.56 -15.63
C LEU A 13 2.06 39.86 -14.43
N ALA A 14 2.22 40.54 -13.31
CA ALA A 14 2.80 39.98 -12.10
C ALA A 14 1.98 38.79 -11.57
N ILE A 15 0.66 38.91 -11.52
CA ILE A 15 -0.23 37.81 -11.13
C ILE A 15 -0.17 36.66 -12.13
N GLY A 16 -0.17 36.95 -13.43
CA GLY A 16 -0.09 35.91 -14.47
C GLY A 16 1.19 35.09 -14.36
N VAL A 17 2.34 35.76 -14.18
CA VAL A 17 3.63 35.09 -13.97
C VAL A 17 3.64 34.31 -12.67
N PHE A 18 3.12 34.88 -11.58
CA PHE A 18 3.03 34.19 -10.29
C PHE A 18 2.20 32.92 -10.39
N LEU A 19 1.00 32.98 -11.00
CA LEU A 19 0.14 31.82 -11.20
C LEU A 19 0.78 30.77 -12.11
N ALA A 20 1.50 31.20 -13.15
CA ALA A 20 2.21 30.29 -14.04
C ALA A 20 3.33 29.54 -13.30
N LEU A 21 4.14 30.25 -12.51
CA LEU A 21 5.20 29.66 -11.70
C LEU A 21 4.65 28.75 -10.60
N PHE A 22 3.59 29.18 -9.91
CA PHE A 22 2.93 28.39 -8.87
C PHE A 22 2.31 27.11 -9.42
N SER A 23 1.64 27.20 -10.57
CA SER A 23 1.08 26.03 -11.26
C SER A 23 2.20 25.11 -11.73
N TYR A 24 3.25 25.66 -12.34
CA TYR A 24 4.40 24.88 -12.80
C TYR A 24 5.06 24.11 -11.65
N GLN A 25 5.37 24.78 -10.54
CA GLN A 25 5.93 24.14 -9.34
C GLN A 25 5.03 23.01 -8.85
N ARG A 26 3.71 23.23 -8.74
CA ARG A 26 2.76 22.18 -8.32
C ARG A 26 2.67 20.98 -9.27
N PHE A 27 2.87 21.17 -10.57
CA PHE A 27 2.92 20.06 -11.52
C PHE A 27 4.27 19.33 -11.54
N THR A 28 5.36 20.02 -11.20
CA THR A 28 6.73 19.45 -11.22
C THR A 28 7.22 18.94 -9.88
N GLU A 29 6.66 19.38 -8.74
CA GLU A 29 6.88 18.79 -7.42
C GLU A 29 6.20 17.42 -7.37
N GLN A 30 6.92 16.43 -7.90
CA GLN A 30 6.54 15.02 -7.97
C GLN A 30 6.67 14.29 -6.63
N GLU A 31 6.17 14.86 -5.53
CA GLU A 31 5.94 14.08 -4.29
C GLU A 31 5.10 12.80 -4.52
N PRO A 32 4.09 12.78 -5.43
CA PRO A 32 3.30 11.56 -5.68
C PRO A 32 4.11 10.37 -6.19
N GLY A 33 5.23 10.60 -6.88
CA GLY A 33 6.03 9.51 -7.43
C GLY A 33 6.83 8.77 -6.34
N LEU A 34 7.39 9.53 -5.40
CA LEU A 34 8.18 8.95 -4.30
C LEU A 34 7.27 8.21 -3.32
N GLU A 35 6.16 8.83 -2.90
CA GLU A 35 5.18 8.18 -2.03
C GLU A 35 4.62 6.91 -2.66
N ARG A 36 4.26 6.97 -3.95
CA ARG A 36 3.80 5.79 -4.68
C ARG A 36 4.86 4.69 -4.78
N SER A 37 6.12 5.06 -4.99
CA SER A 37 7.22 4.08 -5.03
C SER A 37 7.43 3.39 -3.67
N MET A 38 7.23 4.10 -2.57
CA MET A 38 7.32 3.55 -1.22
C MET A 38 6.15 2.63 -0.91
N GLU A 39 4.92 3.03 -1.30
CA GLU A 39 3.75 2.15 -1.22
C GLU A 39 3.97 0.85 -2.00
N GLU A 40 4.45 0.97 -3.24
CA GLU A 40 4.73 -0.19 -4.10
C GLU A 40 5.79 -1.10 -3.48
N ALA A 41 6.86 -0.52 -2.94
CA ALA A 41 7.90 -1.27 -2.25
C ALA A 41 7.34 -2.02 -1.02
N ALA A 42 6.51 -1.37 -0.21
CA ALA A 42 5.87 -2.00 0.95
C ALA A 42 4.92 -3.14 0.55
N VAL A 43 4.12 -2.97 -0.50
CA VAL A 43 3.25 -4.06 -1.00
C VAL A 43 4.08 -5.23 -1.52
N MET A 44 5.16 -4.95 -2.26
CA MET A 44 6.03 -6.01 -2.81
C MET A 44 6.75 -6.78 -1.70
N ALA A 45 7.30 -6.09 -0.69
CA ALA A 45 7.87 -6.73 0.49
C ALA A 45 6.82 -7.58 1.24
N GLY A 46 5.60 -7.03 1.41
CA GLY A 46 4.51 -7.74 2.05
C GLY A 46 4.10 -9.01 1.30
N ARG A 47 4.13 -9.03 -0.04
CA ARG A 47 3.88 -10.25 -0.85
C ARG A 47 4.91 -11.33 -0.58
N GLU A 48 6.19 -10.96 -0.50
CA GLU A 48 7.28 -11.89 -0.25
C GLU A 48 7.16 -12.51 1.14
N ILE A 49 6.96 -11.67 2.17
CA ILE A 49 6.73 -12.13 3.54
C ILE A 49 5.49 -13.02 3.60
N LEU A 50 4.37 -12.61 3.00
CA LEU A 50 3.15 -13.41 3.04
C LEU A 50 3.39 -14.81 2.46
N ARG A 51 4.12 -14.93 1.35
CA ARG A 51 4.48 -16.22 0.75
C ARG A 51 5.32 -17.09 1.68
N GLU A 52 6.29 -16.50 2.37
CA GLU A 52 7.13 -17.23 3.33
C GLU A 52 6.29 -17.90 4.42
N PHE A 53 5.26 -17.22 4.92
CA PHE A 53 4.41 -17.73 6.00
C PHE A 53 3.30 -18.66 5.52
N VAL A 54 2.64 -18.34 4.40
CA VAL A 54 1.40 -19.03 3.99
C VAL A 54 1.55 -19.93 2.77
N ALA A 55 2.70 -19.92 2.12
CA ALA A 55 2.94 -20.57 0.83
C ALA A 55 4.26 -21.37 0.83
N VAL A 56 4.48 -22.20 1.86
CA VAL A 56 5.74 -22.96 2.02
C VAL A 56 5.99 -23.91 0.84
N GLU A 57 4.95 -24.40 0.15
CA GLU A 57 5.08 -25.31 -1.00
C GLU A 57 4.19 -24.98 -2.23
N ASP A 58 3.20 -24.08 -2.10
CA ASP A 58 2.18 -23.85 -3.13
C ASP A 58 2.20 -22.42 -3.73
N GLU A 59 1.73 -22.26 -4.98
CA GLU A 59 1.47 -20.93 -5.56
C GLU A 59 0.23 -20.28 -4.92
N ILE A 60 0.44 -19.25 -4.11
CA ILE A 60 -0.68 -18.42 -3.65
C ILE A 60 -1.10 -17.37 -4.67
N GLU A 61 -2.41 -17.13 -4.75
CA GLU A 61 -2.94 -15.91 -5.35
C GLU A 61 -3.16 -14.86 -4.27
N ILE A 62 -2.83 -13.60 -4.59
CA ILE A 62 -2.88 -12.47 -3.66
C ILE A 62 -3.70 -11.35 -4.29
N ILE A 63 -4.55 -10.75 -3.47
CA ILE A 63 -5.26 -9.49 -3.76
C ILE A 63 -4.82 -8.49 -2.72
N ASP A 64 -4.22 -7.42 -3.20
CA ASP A 64 -3.58 -6.40 -2.41
C ASP A 64 -3.82 -5.02 -3.03
N PRO A 65 -3.32 -3.93 -2.41
CA PRO A 65 -3.55 -2.58 -2.89
C PRO A 65 -3.00 -2.28 -4.29
N LEU A 66 -2.05 -3.05 -4.83
CA LEU A 66 -1.56 -2.86 -6.21
C LEU A 66 -2.44 -3.58 -7.23
N ALA A 67 -3.08 -4.69 -6.84
CA ALA A 67 -3.99 -5.45 -7.69
C ALA A 67 -5.35 -5.69 -6.99
N PRO A 68 -6.13 -4.63 -6.70
CA PRO A 68 -7.36 -4.75 -5.92
C PRO A 68 -8.48 -5.44 -6.68
N SER A 69 -9.31 -6.21 -5.97
CA SER A 69 -10.53 -6.83 -6.53
C SER A 69 -11.76 -6.48 -5.70
N ARG A 70 -12.67 -5.69 -6.30
CA ARG A 70 -13.92 -5.27 -5.67
C ARG A 70 -14.88 -6.43 -5.35
N VAL A 71 -14.71 -7.58 -6.01
CA VAL A 71 -15.56 -8.76 -5.81
C VAL A 71 -15.25 -9.44 -4.47
N ILE A 72 -14.02 -9.32 -3.98
CA ILE A 72 -13.52 -10.11 -2.86
C ILE A 72 -13.50 -9.30 -1.57
N GLY A 73 -13.07 -8.05 -1.66
CA GLY A 73 -13.08 -7.16 -0.51
C GLY A 73 -12.34 -5.87 -0.74
N LYS A 74 -12.31 -5.04 0.30
CA LYS A 74 -11.49 -3.84 0.32
C LYS A 74 -10.09 -4.20 0.82
N VAL A 75 -9.10 -3.59 0.20
CA VAL A 75 -7.68 -3.75 0.53
C VAL A 75 -7.10 -2.37 0.79
N TYR A 76 -6.14 -2.29 1.69
CA TYR A 76 -5.61 -1.02 2.17
C TYR A 76 -4.09 -1.11 2.29
N ILE A 77 -3.43 -0.01 1.93
CA ILE A 77 -2.07 0.31 2.35
C ILE A 77 -2.13 1.68 2.98
N TYR A 78 -1.46 1.86 4.10
CA TYR A 78 -1.31 3.18 4.71
C TYR A 78 -0.02 3.25 5.51
N PRO A 79 0.59 4.45 5.59
CA PRO A 79 1.71 4.68 6.48
C PRO A 79 1.22 4.64 7.93
N ALA A 80 1.96 3.92 8.77
CA ALA A 80 1.77 3.87 10.22
C ALA A 80 2.95 4.56 10.92
N ASP A 81 2.81 4.84 12.22
CA ASP A 81 3.82 5.59 13.00
C ASP A 81 5.23 4.99 12.91
N SER A 82 5.33 3.66 12.72
CA SER A 82 6.60 2.91 12.68
C SER A 82 6.91 2.25 11.34
N GLY A 83 6.15 2.53 10.27
CA GLY A 83 6.33 1.88 8.97
C GLY A 83 5.05 1.83 8.15
N TRP A 84 4.62 0.63 7.77
CA TRP A 84 3.48 0.43 6.86
C TRP A 84 2.51 -0.62 7.38
N GLU A 85 1.23 -0.40 7.16
CA GLU A 85 0.20 -1.42 7.38
C GLU A 85 -0.49 -1.76 6.06
N LEU A 86 -0.64 -3.07 5.84
CA LEU A 86 -1.15 -3.65 4.62
C LEU A 86 -2.24 -4.65 4.95
N SER A 87 -3.39 -4.52 4.28
CA SER A 87 -4.44 -5.53 4.33
C SER A 87 -4.73 -6.07 2.95
N GLY A 88 -5.04 -7.36 2.87
CA GLY A 88 -5.37 -8.00 1.62
C GLY A 88 -6.07 -9.33 1.82
N PHE A 89 -6.14 -10.09 0.73
CA PHE A 89 -6.67 -11.44 0.72
C PHE A 89 -5.70 -12.36 -0.02
N TYR A 90 -5.62 -13.61 0.40
CA TYR A 90 -4.88 -14.64 -0.31
C TYR A 90 -5.68 -15.94 -0.42
N ARG A 91 -5.25 -16.82 -1.32
CA ARG A 91 -5.70 -18.21 -1.41
C ARG A 91 -4.54 -19.10 -1.85
N ARG A 92 -4.45 -20.33 -1.37
CA ARG A 92 -3.30 -21.24 -1.60
C ARG A 92 -3.44 -22.06 -2.87
N ASN A 93 -4.66 -22.42 -3.26
CA ASN A 93 -4.87 -23.27 -4.43
C ASN A 93 -5.29 -22.45 -5.64
N ARG A 94 -4.29 -21.95 -6.37
CA ARG A 94 -4.48 -21.24 -7.64
C ARG A 94 -5.26 -22.11 -8.63
N GLY A 95 -6.55 -21.83 -8.80
CA GLY A 95 -7.43 -22.51 -9.75
C GLY A 95 -8.52 -23.39 -9.11
N ASP A 96 -8.44 -23.69 -7.80
CA ASP A 96 -9.58 -24.25 -7.09
C ASP A 96 -10.58 -23.13 -6.77
N ARG A 97 -11.81 -23.26 -7.29
CA ARG A 97 -12.89 -22.31 -7.02
C ARG A 97 -13.54 -22.52 -5.65
N ASN A 98 -13.29 -23.66 -5.01
CA ASN A 98 -13.77 -23.95 -3.67
C ASN A 98 -12.84 -23.43 -2.58
N ASP A 99 -11.59 -23.09 -2.91
CA ASP A 99 -10.69 -22.44 -1.98
C ASP A 99 -11.19 -21.03 -1.65
N ARG A 100 -11.24 -20.70 -0.36
CA ARG A 100 -11.79 -19.44 0.09
C ARG A 100 -10.71 -18.36 0.06
N TRP A 101 -11.14 -17.12 -0.04
CA TRP A 101 -10.24 -15.98 0.16
C TRP A 101 -10.05 -15.76 1.65
N HIS A 102 -8.79 -15.77 2.07
CA HIS A 102 -8.36 -15.59 3.45
C HIS A 102 -7.85 -14.15 3.64
N PRO A 103 -8.50 -13.33 4.45
CA PRO A 103 -8.01 -11.99 4.73
C PRO A 103 -6.71 -12.06 5.54
N TYR A 104 -5.84 -11.09 5.30
CA TYR A 104 -4.65 -10.87 6.11
C TYR A 104 -4.51 -9.38 6.47
N LEU A 105 -3.83 -9.15 7.59
CA LEU A 105 -3.36 -7.84 8.03
C LEU A 105 -1.88 -7.98 8.39
N MET A 106 -1.05 -7.09 7.86
CA MET A 106 0.39 -7.12 8.03
C MET A 106 0.89 -5.73 8.43
N SER A 107 1.76 -5.68 9.42
CA SER A 107 2.46 -4.47 9.83
C SER A 107 3.96 -4.65 9.58
N LEU A 108 4.55 -3.70 8.86
CA LEU A 108 5.96 -3.63 8.53
C LEU A 108 6.60 -2.44 9.23
N ASP A 109 7.88 -2.57 9.58
CA ASP A 109 8.66 -1.43 10.05
C ASP A 109 9.12 -0.52 8.89
N ALA A 110 9.80 0.57 9.23
CA ALA A 110 10.35 1.51 8.24
C ALA A 110 11.39 0.88 7.30
N GLY A 111 11.99 -0.25 7.69
CA GLY A 111 12.90 -1.05 6.87
C GLY A 111 12.19 -2.13 6.05
N LEU A 112 10.84 -2.14 6.03
CA LEU A 112 9.99 -3.14 5.40
C LEU A 112 10.12 -4.55 6.00
N MET A 113 10.58 -4.65 7.25
CA MET A 113 10.68 -5.91 7.98
C MET A 113 9.38 -6.21 8.70
N LEU A 114 9.07 -7.50 8.84
CA LEU A 114 7.85 -7.96 9.51
C LEU A 114 7.84 -7.58 11.00
N ILE A 115 6.85 -6.77 11.40
CA ILE A 115 6.48 -6.57 12.81
C ILE A 115 5.43 -7.61 13.21
N SER A 116 4.36 -7.72 12.43
CA SER A 116 3.26 -8.66 12.68
C SER A 116 2.54 -9.06 11.40
N LEU A 117 2.08 -10.30 11.37
CA LEU A 117 1.19 -10.85 10.34
C LEU A 117 0.04 -11.58 11.05
N SER A 118 -1.17 -11.18 10.74
CA SER A 118 -2.39 -11.85 11.16
C SER A 118 -3.16 -12.34 9.94
N VAL A 119 -3.57 -13.59 9.95
CA VAL A 119 -4.36 -14.20 8.87
C VAL A 119 -5.61 -14.83 9.43
N LYS A 120 -6.71 -14.79 8.67
CA LYS A 120 -7.91 -15.56 9.01
C LYS A 120 -7.95 -16.87 8.25
N ASP A 121 -7.57 -17.96 8.90
CA ASP A 121 -7.42 -19.26 8.25
C ASP A 121 -7.63 -20.43 9.22
N THR A 122 -8.17 -21.53 8.70
CA THR A 122 -8.41 -22.78 9.44
C THR A 122 -7.36 -23.84 9.16
N ASP A 123 -6.37 -23.56 8.31
CA ASP A 123 -5.31 -24.51 7.98
C ASP A 123 -4.46 -24.88 9.21
N ALA A 124 -4.36 -26.19 9.47
CA ALA A 124 -3.71 -26.72 10.66
C ALA A 124 -2.18 -26.50 10.66
N GLN A 125 -1.54 -26.43 9.48
CA GLN A 125 -0.11 -26.16 9.39
C GLN A 125 0.18 -24.70 9.74
N LEU A 126 -0.63 -23.76 9.26
CA LEU A 126 -0.48 -22.36 9.63
C LEU A 126 -0.67 -22.13 11.13
N ILE A 127 -1.67 -22.77 11.73
CA ILE A 127 -1.89 -22.70 13.18
C ILE A 127 -0.66 -23.22 13.95
N ALA A 128 -0.04 -24.30 13.48
CA ALA A 128 1.18 -24.83 14.08
C ALA A 128 2.37 -23.88 13.91
N THR A 129 2.54 -23.26 12.73
CA THR A 129 3.58 -22.27 12.46
C THR A 129 3.42 -21.03 13.34
N ALA A 130 2.19 -20.53 13.50
CA ALA A 130 1.88 -19.38 14.35
C ALA A 130 2.18 -19.62 15.83
N ALA A 131 2.09 -20.88 16.30
CA ALA A 131 2.49 -21.23 17.66
C ALA A 131 4.02 -21.11 17.89
N GLY A 132 4.82 -21.11 16.81
CA GLY A 132 6.28 -21.04 16.86
C GLY A 132 6.89 -19.66 16.60
N ASP A 133 6.15 -18.73 15.98
CA ASP A 133 6.63 -17.36 15.70
C ASP A 133 5.68 -16.31 16.32
N PRO A 134 6.14 -15.51 17.31
CA PRO A 134 5.30 -14.50 17.96
C PRO A 134 4.84 -13.37 17.03
N ARG A 135 5.45 -13.22 15.85
CA ARG A 135 5.05 -12.22 14.85
C ARG A 135 3.91 -12.73 13.97
N PHE A 136 3.60 -14.02 13.99
CA PHE A 136 2.58 -14.62 13.14
C PHE A 136 1.40 -15.12 13.99
N SER A 137 0.19 -14.74 13.57
CA SER A 137 -1.05 -15.13 14.25
C SER A 137 -2.08 -15.60 13.24
N VAL A 138 -2.85 -16.63 13.65
CA VAL A 138 -3.90 -17.23 12.83
C VAL A 138 -5.20 -17.20 13.63
N ASP A 139 -6.24 -16.59 13.07
CA ASP A 139 -7.59 -16.59 13.60
C ASP A 139 -8.48 -17.52 12.74
N PRO A 140 -8.96 -18.66 13.28
CA PRO A 140 -9.79 -19.59 12.51
C PRO A 140 -11.20 -19.06 12.14
#